data_AF-A0A0A0D6H2-F1
#
_entry.id   AF-A0A0A0D6H2-F1
#
_cell.length_a   1.000
_cell.length_b   1.000
_cell.length_c   1.000
_cell.angle_alpha   90.00
_cell.angle_beta   90.00
_cell.angle_gamma   90.00
#
_symmetry.space_group_name_H-M   'P 1'
#
loop_
_entity.id
_entity.type
_entity.pdbx_description
1 polymer ?
#
loop_
_entity_poly.entity_id
_entity_poly.type
_entity_poly.pdbx_seq_one_letter_code
_entity_poly.pdbx_strand_id
1 'polypeptide(L)' 'MDMVKPVSQQQPQDDPETAALRAAVAEAIADVEAGRMVPHEDVRRWLLSWGTDSELPPPECK' A
#
# COMPACT_ATOMS: atom_id res chain seq x y z
N MET A 1 -19.98 -2.48 36.01
CA MET A 1 -20.00 -3.21 34.72
C MET A 1 -19.84 -2.19 33.62
N ASP A 2 -18.63 -2.04 33.12
CA ASP A 2 -18.27 -1.10 32.08
C ASP A 2 -18.98 -1.48 30.77
N MET A 3 -19.78 -0.54 30.28
CA MET A 3 -20.54 -0.70 29.05
C MET A 3 -19.55 -0.72 27.87
N VAL A 4 -19.29 -1.90 27.30
CA VAL A 4 -18.61 -2.03 26.02
C VAL A 4 -19.37 -1.16 25.02
N LYS A 5 -18.76 -0.03 24.64
CA LYS A 5 -19.26 0.78 23.53
C LYS A 5 -19.36 -0.11 22.30
N PRO A 6 -20.48 -0.11 21.56
CA PRO A 6 -20.56 -0.88 20.33
C PRO A 6 -19.43 -0.40 19.42
N VAL A 7 -18.67 -1.35 18.85
CA VAL A 7 -17.83 -1.06 17.69
C VAL A 7 -18.77 -0.44 16.67
N SER A 8 -18.60 0.87 16.43
CA SER A 8 -19.26 1.54 15.34
C SER A 8 -18.73 0.85 14.08
N GLN A 9 -19.53 -0.08 13.54
CA GLN A 9 -19.31 -0.59 12.20
C GLN A 9 -19.60 0.58 11.29
N GLN A 10 -18.60 1.45 11.09
CA GLN A 10 -18.65 2.50 10.10
C GLN A 10 -18.85 1.78 8.76
N GLN A 11 -20.10 1.73 8.30
CA GLN A 11 -20.40 1.38 6.92
C GLN A 11 -19.53 2.28 6.04
N PRO A 12 -18.85 1.72 5.01
CA PRO A 12 -18.08 2.53 4.09
C PRO A 12 -19.01 3.63 3.59
N GLN A 13 -18.71 4.87 3.98
CA GLN A 13 -19.47 6.01 3.50
C GLN A 13 -19.24 6.05 1.99
N ASP A 14 -20.29 6.25 1.18
CA ASP A 14 -20.14 6.51 -0.25
C ASP A 14 -19.67 7.95 -0.50
N ASP A 15 -18.63 8.33 0.23
CA ASP A 15 -17.93 9.59 0.02
C ASP A 15 -16.90 9.43 -1.12
N PRO A 16 -16.53 10.52 -1.79
CA PRO A 16 -15.63 10.47 -2.94
C PRO A 16 -14.23 9.93 -2.60
N GLU A 17 -13.75 10.09 -1.36
CA GLU A 17 -12.46 9.56 -0.91
C GLU A 17 -12.52 8.03 -0.82
N THR A 18 -13.59 7.47 -0.23
CA THR A 18 -13.81 6.02 -0.21
C THR A 18 -13.94 5.45 -1.62
N ALA A 19 -14.61 6.14 -2.54
CA ALA A 19 -14.71 5.72 -3.94
C ALA A 19 -13.33 5.71 -4.64
N ALA A 20 -12.51 6.74 -4.42
CA ALA A 20 -11.15 6.82 -4.94
C ALA A 20 -10.25 5.71 -4.37
N LEU A 21 -10.35 5.44 -3.07
CA LEU A 21 -9.61 4.35 -2.43
C LEU A 21 -9.99 2.99 -3.03
N ARG A 22 -11.28 2.73 -3.26
CA ARG A 22 -11.74 1.47 -3.91
C ARG A 22 -11.16 1.32 -5.31
N ALA A 23 -11.12 2.40 -6.10
CA ALA A 23 -10.54 2.38 -7.44
C ALA A 23 -9.03 2.09 -7.38
N ALA A 24 -8.30 2.76 -6.48
CA ALA A 24 -6.86 2.54 -6.29
C ALA A 24 -6.54 1.10 -5.84
N VAL A 25 -7.37 0.52 -4.95
CA VAL A 25 -7.22 -0.88 -4.52
C VAL A 25 -7.47 -1.84 -5.68
N ALA A 26 -8.48 -1.59 -6.51
CA ALA A 26 -8.76 -2.43 -7.69
C ALA A 26 -7.60 -2.39 -8.71
N GLU A 27 -7.00 -1.22 -8.93
CA GLU A 27 -5.80 -1.06 -9.75
C GLU A 27 -4.61 -1.84 -9.16
N ALA A 28 -4.36 -1.72 -7.86
CA ALA A 28 -3.28 -2.46 -7.20
C ALA A 28 -3.46 -3.99 -7.29
N ILE A 29 -4.69 -4.50 -7.21
CA ILE A 29 -4.97 -5.92 -7.43
C ILE A 29 -4.63 -6.32 -8.88
N ALA A 30 -5.02 -5.52 -9.86
CA ALA A 30 -4.69 -5.78 -11.27
C ALA A 30 -3.18 -5.72 -11.54
N ASP A 31 -2.43 -4.87 -10.83
CA ASP A 31 -0.95 -4.86 -10.87
C ASP A 31 -0.35 -6.16 -10.34
N VAL A 32 -0.86 -6.65 -9.20
CA VAL A 32 -0.42 -7.93 -8.61
C VAL A 32 -0.70 -9.10 -9.56
N GLU A 33 -1.90 -9.16 -10.13
CA GLU A 33 -2.30 -10.22 -11.07
C GLU A 33 -1.47 -10.18 -12.36
N ALA A 34 -1.09 -8.99 -12.83
CA ALA A 34 -0.22 -8.82 -13.99
C ALA A 34 1.27 -9.00 -13.68
N GLY A 35 1.63 -9.30 -12.42
CA GLY A 35 3.02 -9.49 -12.00
C GLY A 35 3.83 -8.20 -11.82
N ARG A 36 3.20 -7.02 -11.95
CA ARG A 36 3.82 -5.69 -11.81
C ARG A 36 4.12 -5.39 -10.34
N MET A 37 5.09 -6.11 -9.79
CA MET A 37 5.49 -6.02 -8.38
C MET A 37 7.00 -5.89 -8.26
N VAL A 38 7.43 -5.21 -7.20
CA VAL A 38 8.82 -5.18 -6.76
C VAL A 38 8.96 -6.06 -5.51
N PRO A 39 9.96 -6.97 -5.45
CA PRO A 39 10.23 -7.73 -4.23
C PRO A 39 10.58 -6.81 -3.05
N HIS A 40 10.04 -7.13 -1.87
CA HIS A 40 10.29 -6.35 -0.64
C HIS A 40 11.79 -6.12 -0.36
N GLU A 41 12.61 -7.15 -0.52
CA GLU A 41 14.06 -7.06 -0.26
C GLU A 41 14.77 -6.06 -1.18
N ASP A 42 14.29 -5.88 -2.40
CA ASP A 42 14.87 -4.93 -3.35
C ASP A 42 14.53 -3.50 -2.95
N VAL A 43 13.27 -3.25 -2.54
CA VAL A 43 12.84 -1.96 -1.97
C VAL A 43 13.62 -1.66 -0.67
N ARG A 44 13.74 -2.65 0.22
CA ARG A 44 14.45 -2.49 1.49
C ARG A 44 15.93 -2.14 1.28
N ARG A 45 16.60 -2.83 0.37
CA ARG A 45 18.02 -2.58 0.05
C ARG A 45 18.21 -1.18 -0.51
N TRP A 46 17.32 -0.76 -1.41
CA TRP A 46 17.31 0.59 -1.96
C TRP A 46 17.13 1.64 -0.86
N LEU A 47 16.11 1.53 -0.02
CA LEU A 47 15.86 2.48 1.08
C LEU A 47 17.02 2.57 2.08
N LEU A 48 17.68 1.44 2.37
CA LEU A 48 18.84 1.42 3.28
C LEU A 48 20.11 2.01 2.67
N SER A 49 20.18 2.15 1.35
CA SER A 49 21.32 2.76 0.67
C SER A 49 21.25 4.29 0.65
N TRP A 50 20.08 4.88 0.92
CA TRP A 50 19.88 6.32 0.88
C TRP A 50 20.79 7.07 1.86
N GLY A 51 21.41 8.15 1.38
CA GLY A 51 22.31 8.98 2.19
C GLY A 51 23.67 8.33 2.48
N THR A 52 24.02 7.28 1.74
CA THR A 52 25.36 6.66 1.76
C THR A 52 26.10 6.94 0.46
N ASP A 53 27.43 6.79 0.46
CA ASP A 53 28.23 6.89 -0.77
C ASP A 53 27.90 5.80 -1.82
N SER A 54 27.11 4.79 -1.44
CA SER A 54 26.69 3.67 -2.30
C SER A 54 25.18 3.60 -2.46
N GLU A 55 24.54 4.77 -2.60
CA GLU A 55 23.11 4.86 -2.89
C GLU A 55 22.75 4.12 -4.18
N LEU A 56 21.71 3.31 -4.11
CA LEU A 56 21.23 2.46 -5.21
C LEU A 56 20.11 3.17 -5.99
N PRO A 57 19.94 2.86 -7.29
CA PRO A 57 18.76 3.30 -8.02
C PRO A 57 17.48 2.64 -7.48
N PRO A 58 16.31 3.28 -7.65
CA PRO A 58 15.02 2.66 -7.33
C PRO A 58 14.85 1.35 -8.10
N PRO A 59 14.32 0.30 -7.45
CA PRO A 59 14.04 -0.97 -8.12
C PRO A 59 12.83 -0.85 -9.05
N GLU A 60 12.84 -1.62 -10.14
CA GLU A 60 11.78 -1.65 -11.14
C GLU A 60 10.85 -2.86 -10.93
N CYS A 61 9.58 -2.73 -11.33
CA CYS A 61 8.65 -3.86 -11.35
C CYS A 61 9.12 -4.94 -12.34
N LYS A 62 8.88 -6.20 -11.98
CA LYS A 62 9.14 -7.35 -12.87
C LYS A 62 8.01 -7.57 -13.88
#